data_AF-A0A9Q7TN37-F1
#
_entry.id   AF-A0A9Q7TN37-F1
#
_cell.length_a   1.000
_cell.length_b   1.000
_cell.length_c   1.000
_cell.angle_alpha   90.00
_cell.angle_beta   90.00
_cell.angle_gamma   90.00
#
_symmetry.space_group_name_H-M   'P 1'
#
loop_
_entity.id
_entity.type
_entity.pdbx_description
1 polymer ?
#
loop_
_entity_poly.entity_id
_entity_poly.type
_entity_poly.pdbx_seq_one_letter_code
_entity_poly.pdbx_strand_id
1 'polypeptide(L)'
;MDQLKHRLFGQPDPPTTSLLITKLQRLAESIYTNPLNLLLLLALLYILIPLIRPSSPTSSRWTPTPAEARSHLSAPSDRYTYLPSQHPDTVEWTKYIPRTLAVFDGTGNSSDSDGSRILLAINRKVFDVTKGKTFYGPGGPYGNFAGRDASRGMAKQSFDMEMLTPLDQPIDKLEDLTPSEFKNMKEWEAHFTGKYGIVGELIDED
;
A
#
# COMPACT_ATOMS: atom_id res chain seq x y z
N MET A 1 90.43 6.14 -25.66
CA MET A 1 89.93 5.73 -24.32
C MET A 1 88.44 5.33 -24.31
N ASP A 2 87.62 5.74 -25.29
CA ASP A 2 86.16 5.52 -25.24
C ASP A 2 85.69 4.12 -25.63
N GLN A 3 86.40 3.42 -26.53
CA GLN A 3 86.03 2.04 -26.90
C GLN A 3 86.24 1.01 -25.78
N LEU A 4 87.15 1.30 -24.83
CA LEU A 4 87.42 0.44 -23.67
C LEU A 4 86.36 0.62 -22.56
N LYS A 5 85.82 1.83 -22.37
CA LYS A 5 84.73 2.08 -21.42
C LYS A 5 83.43 1.38 -21.84
N HIS A 6 83.14 1.34 -23.14
CA HIS A 6 81.92 0.71 -23.67
C HIS A 6 81.92 -0.82 -23.54
N ARG A 7 83.08 -1.48 -23.55
CA ARG A 7 83.19 -2.94 -23.34
C ARG A 7 83.20 -3.35 -21.87
N LEU A 8 83.64 -2.48 -20.96
CA LEU A 8 83.78 -2.78 -19.53
C LEU A 8 82.52 -2.53 -18.71
N PHE A 9 81.67 -1.56 -19.09
CA PHE A 9 80.57 -1.10 -18.23
C PHE A 9 79.16 -1.33 -18.78
N GLY A 10 79.00 -1.91 -19.97
CA GLY A 10 77.69 -2.07 -20.60
C GLY A 10 77.04 -0.72 -20.94
N GLN A 11 76.09 -0.71 -21.86
CA GLN A 11 75.34 0.51 -22.15
C GLN A 11 74.42 0.79 -20.95
N PRO A 12 74.34 2.02 -20.41
CA PRO A 12 73.48 2.31 -19.27
C PRO A 12 72.03 1.98 -19.63
N ASP A 13 71.37 1.18 -18.79
CA ASP A 13 69.98 0.79 -19.01
C ASP A 13 69.11 2.04 -19.19
N PRO A 14 68.17 2.04 -20.16
CA PRO A 14 67.32 3.18 -20.36
C PRO A 14 66.56 3.51 -19.06
N PRO A 15 66.40 4.80 -18.72
CA PRO A 15 65.74 5.18 -17.48
C PRO A 15 64.35 4.54 -17.44
N THR A 16 63.98 3.95 -16.31
CA THR A 16 62.72 3.19 -16.12
C THR A 16 61.47 3.95 -16.58
N THR A 17 61.51 5.27 -16.59
CA THR A 17 60.49 6.17 -17.14
C THR A 17 60.26 5.98 -18.65
N SER A 18 61.31 5.76 -19.45
CA SER A 18 61.16 5.53 -20.89
C SER A 18 60.51 4.17 -21.19
N LEU A 19 60.76 3.17 -20.33
CA LEU A 19 60.15 1.85 -20.45
C LEU A 19 58.64 1.88 -20.15
N LEU A 20 58.20 2.71 -19.21
CA LEU A 20 56.78 2.94 -18.96
C LEU A 20 56.10 3.70 -20.10
N ILE A 21 56.73 4.76 -20.60
CA ILE A 21 56.19 5.55 -21.72
C ILE A 21 56.05 4.69 -22.98
N THR A 22 57.04 3.87 -23.31
CA THR A 22 56.98 2.97 -24.47
C THR A 22 55.91 1.88 -24.31
N LYS A 23 55.71 1.35 -23.10
CA LYS A 23 54.59 0.42 -22.82
C LYS A 23 53.23 1.10 -22.97
N LEU A 24 53.08 2.34 -22.49
CA LEU A 24 51.86 3.12 -22.65
C LEU A 24 51.55 3.44 -24.11
N GLN A 25 52.57 3.80 -24.90
CA GLN A 25 52.43 4.03 -26.34
C GLN A 25 51.96 2.76 -27.06
N ARG A 26 52.60 1.61 -26.83
CA ARG A 26 52.16 0.33 -27.42
C ARG A 26 50.75 -0.06 -27.02
N LEU A 27 50.37 0.21 -25.77
CA LEU A 27 49.01 -0.04 -25.29
C LEU A 27 48.01 0.88 -25.99
N ALA A 28 48.31 2.17 -26.13
CA ALA A 28 47.48 3.12 -26.88
C ALA A 28 47.32 2.69 -28.35
N GLU A 29 48.41 2.27 -29.00
CA GLU A 29 48.41 1.71 -30.35
C GLU A 29 47.50 0.49 -30.45
N SER A 30 47.56 -0.43 -29.48
CA SER A 30 46.72 -1.62 -29.46
C SER A 30 45.23 -1.33 -29.28
N ILE A 31 44.87 -0.19 -28.68
CA ILE A 31 43.47 0.20 -28.44
C ILE A 31 42.81 0.69 -29.73
N TYR A 32 43.49 1.51 -30.54
CA TYR A 32 42.88 2.05 -31.76
C TYR A 32 43.07 1.18 -33.00
N THR A 33 44.10 0.34 -33.04
CA THR A 33 44.34 -0.57 -34.18
C THR A 33 43.42 -1.78 -34.17
N ASN A 34 43.04 -2.28 -32.99
CA ASN A 34 42.17 -3.44 -32.85
C ASN A 34 40.74 -3.01 -32.46
N PRO A 35 39.72 -3.28 -33.30
CA PRO A 35 38.35 -2.86 -33.03
C PRO A 35 37.76 -3.52 -31.77
N LEU A 36 38.23 -4.72 -31.39
CA LEU A 36 37.80 -5.39 -30.16
C LEU A 36 38.30 -4.64 -28.92
N ASN A 37 39.55 -4.18 -28.91
CA ASN A 37 40.11 -3.43 -27.80
C ASN A 37 39.41 -2.07 -27.63
N LEU A 38 39.04 -1.44 -28.74
CA LEU A 38 38.23 -0.22 -28.73
C LEU A 38 36.85 -0.48 -28.09
N LEU A 39 36.18 -1.58 -28.45
CA LEU A 39 34.89 -1.96 -27.86
C LEU A 39 35.01 -2.25 -26.36
N LEU A 40 36.06 -2.98 -25.95
CA LEU A 40 36.35 -3.27 -24.55
C LEU A 40 36.65 -1.99 -23.76
N LEU A 41 37.37 -1.02 -24.34
CA LEU A 41 37.60 0.29 -23.73
C LEU A 41 36.28 1.03 -23.50
N LEU A 42 35.39 1.06 -24.49
CA LEU A 42 34.08 1.70 -24.37
C LEU A 42 33.21 1.02 -23.30
N ALA A 43 33.25 -0.31 -23.20
CA ALA A 43 32.56 -1.05 -22.14
C ALA A 43 33.12 -0.72 -20.75
N LEU A 44 34.45 -0.64 -20.61
CA LEU A 44 35.08 -0.22 -19.36
C LEU A 44 34.71 1.22 -18.98
N LEU A 45 34.72 2.15 -19.94
CA LEU A 45 34.28 3.53 -19.71
C LEU A 45 32.80 3.57 -19.29
N TYR A 46 31.92 2.80 -19.93
CA TYR A 46 30.51 2.72 -19.55
C TYR A 46 30.32 2.22 -18.10
N ILE A 47 31.13 1.27 -17.64
CA ILE A 47 31.12 0.77 -16.26
C ILE A 47 31.72 1.79 -15.28
N LEU A 48 32.67 2.62 -15.71
CA LEU A 48 33.34 3.62 -14.88
C LEU A 48 32.59 4.96 -14.77
N ILE A 49 31.78 5.34 -15.77
CA ILE A 49 30.92 6.54 -15.74
C ILE A 49 30.11 6.69 -14.43
N PRO A 50 29.41 5.64 -13.92
CA PRO A 50 28.66 5.75 -12.67
C PRO A 50 29.53 5.97 -11.42
N LEU A 51 30.85 5.74 -11.49
CA LEU A 51 31.77 6.00 -10.37
C LEU A 51 32.07 7.49 -10.20
N ILE A 52 32.03 8.26 -11.29
CA ILE A 52 32.32 9.71 -11.29
C ILE A 52 31.01 10.52 -11.14
N ARG A 53 29.89 9.96 -11.63
CA ARG A 53 28.56 10.55 -11.48
C ARG A 53 27.62 9.54 -10.85
N PRO A 54 27.49 9.53 -9.50
CA PRO A 54 26.54 8.64 -8.84
C PRO A 54 25.14 8.89 -9.42
N SER A 55 24.41 7.81 -9.65
CA SER A 55 23.09 7.88 -10.26
C SER A 55 22.14 8.64 -9.31
N SER A 56 21.20 9.42 -9.86
CA SER A 56 20.22 10.11 -9.04
C SER A 56 19.26 9.12 -8.35
N PRO A 57 18.69 9.45 -7.19
CA PRO A 57 17.78 8.57 -6.43
C PRO A 57 16.49 8.19 -7.19
N THR A 58 16.20 8.85 -8.31
CA THR A 58 15.07 8.55 -9.19
C THR A 58 15.38 7.44 -10.21
N SER A 59 16.63 6.98 -10.28
CA SER A 59 17.06 5.95 -11.24
C SER A 59 16.94 4.54 -10.67
N SER A 60 16.55 3.57 -11.51
CA SER A 60 16.44 2.14 -11.14
C SER A 60 17.77 1.48 -10.74
N ARG A 61 18.89 2.16 -10.98
CA ARG A 61 20.26 1.70 -10.68
C ARG A 61 20.86 2.35 -9.42
N TRP A 62 20.11 3.20 -8.72
CA TRP A 62 20.59 3.81 -7.48
C TRP A 62 20.75 2.76 -6.37
N THR A 63 21.83 2.86 -5.60
CA THR A 63 22.06 2.04 -4.41
C THR A 63 22.20 2.97 -3.20
N PRO A 64 21.43 2.75 -2.12
CA PRO A 64 21.54 3.55 -0.90
C PRO A 64 22.90 3.32 -0.24
N THR A 65 23.41 4.35 0.44
CA THR A 65 24.57 4.18 1.31
C THR A 65 24.26 3.21 2.47
N PRO A 66 25.25 2.57 3.11
CA PRO A 66 25.00 1.68 4.25
C PRO A 66 24.30 2.38 5.43
N ALA A 67 24.47 3.69 5.58
CA ALA A 67 23.78 4.49 6.59
C ALA A 67 22.31 4.73 6.21
N GLU A 68 22.03 5.08 4.95
CA GLU A 68 20.67 5.26 4.43
C GLU A 68 19.89 3.95 4.37
N ALA A 69 20.53 2.84 3.99
CA ALA A 69 19.92 1.52 3.97
C ALA A 69 19.51 1.03 5.37
N ARG A 70 20.19 1.53 6.41
CA ARG A 70 19.87 1.26 7.83
C ARG A 70 18.93 2.30 8.43
N SER A 71 18.61 3.35 7.69
CA SER A 71 17.74 4.43 8.13
C SER A 71 16.30 4.10 7.74
N HIS A 72 15.39 4.27 8.70
CA HIS A 72 13.94 4.09 8.52
C HIS A 72 13.31 5.15 7.59
N LEU A 73 14.08 6.16 7.16
CA LEU A 73 13.59 7.32 6.42
C LEU A 73 13.91 7.27 4.92
N SER A 74 14.76 6.34 4.47
CA SER A 74 15.44 6.44 3.17
C SER A 74 15.40 5.18 2.31
N ALA A 75 14.22 4.56 2.18
CA ALA A 75 14.00 3.59 1.12
C ALA A 75 12.75 3.95 0.29
N PRO A 76 12.91 4.64 -0.85
CA PRO A 76 11.88 4.79 -1.88
C PRO A 76 11.66 3.52 -2.71
N SER A 77 12.42 2.46 -2.47
CA SER A 77 12.31 1.23 -3.25
C SER A 77 11.35 0.26 -2.58
N ASP A 78 10.38 -0.23 -3.37
CA ASP A 78 9.40 -1.29 -3.10
C ASP A 78 9.99 -2.65 -2.66
N ARG A 79 10.95 -2.67 -1.72
CA ARG A 79 11.65 -3.87 -1.27
C ARG A 79 11.45 -4.06 0.23
N TYR A 80 10.40 -4.84 0.54
CA TYR A 80 10.22 -5.81 1.63
C TYR A 80 10.60 -5.48 3.08
N THR A 81 11.07 -4.29 3.45
CA THR A 81 11.50 -4.02 4.84
C THR A 81 11.18 -2.59 5.29
N TYR A 82 10.02 -2.06 4.94
CA TYR A 82 9.44 -0.95 5.69
C TYR A 82 8.12 -1.42 6.33
N LEU A 83 8.05 -1.39 7.66
CA LEU A 83 6.76 -1.34 8.32
C LEU A 83 6.22 0.07 8.11
N PRO A 84 4.97 0.23 7.61
CA PRO A 84 4.37 1.55 7.53
C PRO A 84 4.27 2.16 8.94
N SER A 85 4.31 3.49 9.04
CA SER A 85 4.20 4.21 10.31
C SER A 85 2.91 3.88 11.07
N GLN A 86 1.87 3.47 10.35
CA GLN A 86 0.60 2.99 10.88
C GLN A 86 0.13 1.81 10.03
N HIS A 87 -0.37 0.77 10.68
CA HIS A 87 -1.05 -0.31 9.97
C HIS A 87 -2.33 0.23 9.35
N PRO A 88 -2.76 -0.29 8.19
CA PRO A 88 -4.06 0.11 7.63
C PRO A 88 -5.16 -0.17 8.65
N ASP A 89 -6.13 0.74 8.73
CA ASP A 89 -7.25 0.60 9.63
C ASP A 89 -7.95 -0.74 9.38
N THR A 90 -7.95 -1.59 10.40
CA THR A 90 -8.55 -2.91 10.34
C THR A 90 -9.90 -2.83 11.04
N VAL A 91 -10.94 -3.32 10.37
CA VAL A 91 -12.26 -3.36 10.98
C VAL A 91 -12.29 -4.52 11.97
N GLU A 92 -12.30 -4.19 13.25
CA GLU A 92 -12.45 -5.17 14.32
C GLU A 92 -13.90 -5.61 14.48
N TRP A 93 -14.09 -6.92 14.64
CA TRP A 93 -15.40 -7.46 14.96
C TRP A 93 -15.88 -6.95 16.32
N THR A 94 -16.97 -6.17 16.32
CA THR A 94 -17.45 -5.48 17.53
C THR A 94 -18.89 -5.86 17.84
N LYS A 95 -19.23 -5.91 19.13
CA LYS A 95 -20.63 -6.03 19.56
C LYS A 95 -21.23 -4.64 19.67
N TYR A 96 -22.31 -4.40 18.94
CA TYR A 96 -23.00 -3.12 18.91
C TYR A 96 -24.31 -3.22 19.67
N ILE A 97 -24.61 -2.18 20.42
CA ILE A 97 -25.91 -1.88 21.01
C ILE A 97 -26.64 -0.88 20.09
N PRO A 98 -27.99 -0.84 20.01
CA PRO A 98 -28.72 0.13 19.19
C PRO A 98 -28.23 1.57 19.32
N ARG A 99 -27.96 2.06 20.53
CA ARG A 99 -27.42 3.41 20.77
C ARG A 99 -26.02 3.61 20.20
N THR A 100 -25.14 2.61 20.34
CA THR A 100 -23.77 2.68 19.80
C THR A 100 -23.75 2.56 18.27
N LEU A 101 -24.66 1.76 17.70
CA LEU A 101 -24.82 1.63 16.26
C LEU A 101 -25.32 2.93 15.63
N ALA A 102 -26.21 3.65 16.33
CA ALA A 102 -26.78 4.92 15.86
C ALA A 102 -25.76 6.03 15.62
N VAL A 103 -24.57 5.94 16.22
CA VAL A 103 -23.47 6.89 15.98
C VAL A 103 -22.94 6.79 14.54
N PHE A 104 -23.10 5.62 13.90
CA PHE A 104 -22.57 5.32 12.58
C PHE A 104 -23.61 5.53 11.46
N ASP A 105 -24.13 6.76 11.36
CA ASP A 105 -25.16 7.14 10.38
C ASP A 105 -24.60 7.86 9.12
N GLY A 106 -23.29 8.11 9.06
CA GLY A 106 -22.64 8.79 7.95
C GLY A 106 -22.71 10.33 7.98
N THR A 107 -23.19 10.93 9.07
CA THR A 107 -23.26 12.40 9.25
C THR A 107 -21.94 13.04 9.68
N GLY A 108 -20.92 12.24 10.03
CA GLY A 108 -19.60 12.71 10.43
C GLY A 108 -18.89 13.49 9.31
N ASN A 109 -18.34 14.65 9.66
CA ASN A 109 -17.72 15.59 8.71
C ASN A 109 -16.26 15.26 8.35
N SER A 110 -15.62 14.34 9.08
CA SER A 110 -14.21 13.94 8.89
C SER A 110 -14.10 12.44 8.63
N SER A 111 -13.12 12.00 7.80
CA SER A 111 -12.88 10.57 7.55
C SER A 111 -12.65 9.76 8.82
N ASP A 112 -12.08 10.41 9.85
CA ASP A 112 -11.57 9.74 11.05
C ASP A 112 -12.53 9.82 12.25
N SER A 113 -13.71 10.42 12.08
CA SER A 113 -14.75 10.43 13.12
C SER A 113 -15.63 9.19 12.99
N ASP A 114 -16.06 8.60 14.11
CA ASP A 114 -16.95 7.42 14.11
C ASP A 114 -18.18 7.59 13.20
N GLY A 115 -18.78 8.79 13.16
CA GLY A 115 -19.92 9.08 12.29
C GLY A 115 -19.62 9.17 10.78
N SER A 116 -18.38 8.99 10.34
CA SER A 116 -18.02 9.00 8.92
C SER A 116 -18.45 7.71 8.21
N ARG A 117 -18.42 6.60 8.97
CA ARG A 117 -18.85 5.28 8.54
C ARG A 117 -20.36 5.15 8.66
N ILE A 118 -20.91 4.29 7.80
CA ILE A 118 -22.32 3.97 7.80
C ILE A 118 -22.46 2.49 8.07
N LEU A 119 -23.02 2.18 9.24
CA LEU A 119 -23.32 0.81 9.64
C LEU A 119 -24.84 0.61 9.65
N LEU A 120 -25.30 -0.61 9.41
CA LEU A 120 -26.68 -1.00 9.65
C LEU A 120 -26.74 -2.47 10.05
N ALA A 121 -27.80 -2.86 10.76
CA ALA A 121 -28.00 -4.24 11.16
C ALA A 121 -29.12 -4.91 10.36
N ILE A 122 -28.91 -6.18 9.99
CA ILE A 122 -29.95 -7.07 9.44
C ILE A 122 -29.81 -8.41 10.14
N ASN A 123 -30.89 -8.86 10.77
CA ASN A 123 -30.97 -10.10 11.53
C ASN A 123 -29.79 -10.25 12.52
N ARG A 124 -29.61 -9.23 13.37
CA ARG A 124 -28.50 -9.10 14.33
C ARG A 124 -27.07 -9.05 13.74
N LYS A 125 -26.87 -9.09 12.43
CA LYS A 125 -25.55 -8.90 11.81
C LYS A 125 -25.35 -7.45 11.43
N VAL A 126 -24.21 -6.86 11.80
CA VAL A 126 -23.88 -5.48 11.49
C VAL A 126 -23.01 -5.43 10.23
N PHE A 127 -23.46 -4.68 9.24
CA PHE A 127 -22.80 -4.53 7.95
C PHE A 127 -22.22 -3.12 7.80
N ASP A 128 -21.01 -3.03 7.26
CA ASP A 128 -20.42 -1.75 6.84
C ASP A 128 -20.84 -1.41 5.40
N VAL A 129 -21.76 -0.46 5.32
CA VAL A 129 -22.33 0.03 4.06
C VAL A 129 -21.76 1.39 3.66
N THR A 130 -20.61 1.79 4.22
CA THR A 130 -19.92 3.06 3.89
C THR A 130 -19.62 3.18 2.40
N LYS A 131 -19.31 2.07 1.72
CA LYS A 131 -19.14 2.01 0.25
C LYS A 131 -20.41 2.42 -0.52
N GLY A 132 -21.57 2.28 0.10
CA GLY A 132 -22.88 2.65 -0.42
C GLY A 132 -23.39 4.01 0.07
N LYS A 133 -22.51 4.95 0.45
CA LYS A 133 -22.88 6.26 1.01
C LYS A 133 -23.93 7.04 0.20
N THR A 134 -23.96 6.90 -1.12
CA THR A 134 -25.01 7.53 -1.95
C THR A 134 -26.43 7.06 -1.63
N PHE A 135 -26.57 5.83 -1.12
CA PHE A 135 -27.85 5.20 -0.80
C PHE A 135 -28.23 5.33 0.67
N TYR A 136 -27.28 5.03 1.55
CA TYR A 136 -27.50 4.96 3.00
C TYR A 136 -26.99 6.19 3.75
N GLY A 137 -26.25 7.08 3.10
CA GLY A 137 -25.77 8.29 3.74
C GLY A 137 -26.87 9.34 3.90
N PRO A 138 -26.55 10.47 4.54
CA PRO A 138 -27.48 11.59 4.71
C PRO A 138 -28.06 12.07 3.38
N GLY A 139 -29.39 12.11 3.28
CA GLY A 139 -30.12 12.49 2.06
C GLY A 139 -30.24 11.40 1.00
N GLY A 140 -29.70 10.20 1.23
CA GLY A 140 -29.92 9.03 0.38
C GLY A 140 -31.33 8.44 0.57
N PRO A 141 -31.84 7.70 -0.43
CA PRO A 141 -33.18 7.10 -0.38
C PRO A 141 -33.36 6.08 0.76
N TYR A 142 -32.28 5.50 1.26
CA TYR A 142 -32.28 4.49 2.33
C TYR A 142 -31.52 4.98 3.58
N GLY A 143 -31.36 6.29 3.73
CA GLY A 143 -30.64 6.89 4.86
C GLY A 143 -31.33 6.67 6.21
N ASN A 144 -32.62 6.34 6.21
CA ASN A 144 -33.37 5.96 7.41
C ASN A 144 -32.81 4.71 8.13
N PHE A 145 -32.15 3.82 7.39
CA PHE A 145 -31.52 2.61 7.95
C PHE A 145 -30.11 2.84 8.47
N ALA A 146 -29.51 4.00 8.23
CA ALA A 146 -28.17 4.33 8.69
C ALA A 146 -28.11 4.34 10.22
N GLY A 147 -27.21 3.55 10.79
CA GLY A 147 -27.06 3.38 12.24
C GLY A 147 -28.19 2.63 12.92
N ARG A 148 -29.06 1.91 12.18
CA ARG A 148 -30.27 1.28 12.74
C ARG A 148 -30.36 -0.21 12.41
N ASP A 149 -31.26 -0.89 13.13
CA ASP A 149 -31.72 -2.22 12.77
C ASP A 149 -32.77 -2.12 11.65
N ALA A 150 -32.40 -2.61 10.47
CA ALA A 150 -33.24 -2.61 9.28
C ALA A 150 -34.02 -3.92 9.10
N SER A 151 -33.90 -4.88 10.03
CA SER A 151 -34.45 -6.24 9.87
C SER A 151 -35.93 -6.28 9.50
N ARG A 152 -36.77 -5.53 10.22
CA ARG A 152 -38.22 -5.45 9.93
C ARG A 152 -38.51 -4.77 8.60
N GLY A 153 -37.79 -3.68 8.30
CA GLY A 153 -37.89 -2.99 7.02
C GLY A 153 -37.58 -3.90 5.83
N MET A 154 -36.54 -4.75 5.95
CA MET A 154 -36.18 -5.74 4.94
C MET A 154 -37.22 -6.87 4.85
N ALA A 155 -37.75 -7.33 5.98
CA ALA A 155 -38.76 -8.38 6.02
C ALA A 155 -40.06 -7.96 5.32
N LYS A 156 -40.54 -6.74 5.63
CA LYS A 156 -41.77 -6.16 5.08
C LYS A 156 -41.56 -5.40 3.77
N GLN A 157 -40.32 -5.30 3.31
CA GLN A 157 -39.92 -4.52 2.12
C GLN A 157 -40.42 -3.07 2.17
N SER A 158 -40.40 -2.46 3.35
CA SER A 158 -40.84 -1.08 3.58
C SER A 158 -39.68 -0.24 4.12
N PHE A 159 -39.65 1.02 3.68
CA PHE A 159 -38.69 2.05 4.11
C PHE A 159 -39.32 3.04 5.10
N ASP A 160 -40.52 2.75 5.59
CA ASP A 160 -41.24 3.63 6.50
C ASP A 160 -40.52 3.69 7.85
N MET A 161 -40.48 4.89 8.44
CA MET A 161 -39.84 5.09 9.75
C MET A 161 -40.51 4.27 10.86
N GLU A 162 -41.78 3.90 10.70
CA GLU A 162 -42.53 3.05 11.63
C GLU A 162 -41.98 1.61 11.70
N MET A 163 -41.25 1.17 10.67
CA MET A 163 -40.60 -0.14 10.65
C MET A 163 -39.30 -0.17 11.46
N LEU A 164 -38.81 0.98 11.90
CA LEU A 164 -37.60 1.10 12.71
C LEU A 164 -37.94 1.05 14.19
N THR A 165 -37.29 0.16 14.91
CA THR A 165 -37.36 0.13 16.37
C THR A 165 -36.80 1.42 16.95
N PRO A 166 -37.52 2.11 17.85
CA PRO A 166 -36.98 3.26 18.57
C PRO A 166 -35.70 2.88 19.32
N LEU A 167 -34.74 3.82 19.38
CA LEU A 167 -33.44 3.57 20.02
C LEU A 167 -33.54 3.34 21.54
N ASP A 168 -34.63 3.80 22.16
CA ASP A 168 -34.89 3.64 23.59
C ASP A 168 -35.64 2.34 23.94
N GLN A 169 -35.93 1.50 22.94
CA GLN A 169 -36.62 0.22 23.12
C GLN A 169 -35.69 -0.97 22.86
N PRO A 170 -35.98 -2.15 23.44
CA PRO A 170 -35.25 -3.39 23.14
C PRO A 170 -35.25 -3.71 21.64
N ILE A 171 -34.29 -4.50 21.18
CA ILE A 171 -34.24 -4.92 19.78
C ILE A 171 -35.53 -5.68 19.46
N ASP A 172 -36.02 -5.44 18.25
CA ASP A 172 -37.19 -6.12 17.76
C ASP A 172 -36.91 -7.61 17.58
N LYS A 173 -37.74 -8.44 18.23
CA LYS A 173 -37.60 -9.90 18.21
C LYS A 173 -38.11 -10.52 16.90
N LEU A 174 -38.87 -9.77 16.10
CA LEU A 174 -39.40 -10.21 14.80
C LEU A 174 -40.31 -11.45 14.88
N GLU A 175 -40.89 -11.72 16.06
CA GLU A 175 -41.73 -12.90 16.32
C GLU A 175 -43.08 -12.87 15.57
N ASP A 176 -43.53 -11.68 15.17
CA ASP A 176 -44.79 -11.46 14.45
C ASP A 176 -44.67 -11.62 12.93
N LEU A 177 -43.46 -11.90 12.41
CA LEU A 177 -43.24 -12.05 10.98
C LEU A 177 -43.80 -13.37 10.45
N THR A 178 -44.43 -13.28 9.28
CA THR A 178 -44.84 -14.47 8.50
C THR A 178 -43.61 -15.20 7.94
N PRO A 179 -43.73 -16.49 7.61
CA PRO A 179 -42.62 -17.25 7.01
C PRO A 179 -42.09 -16.64 5.70
N SER A 180 -42.97 -16.00 4.92
CA SER A 180 -42.58 -15.26 3.71
C SER A 180 -41.76 -14.00 4.00
N GLU A 181 -42.17 -13.19 4.98
CA GLU A 181 -41.43 -11.99 5.37
C GLU A 181 -40.06 -12.36 5.96
N PHE A 182 -40.00 -13.42 6.75
CA PHE A 182 -38.74 -13.94 7.27
C PHE A 182 -37.79 -14.41 6.15
N LYS A 183 -38.33 -15.08 5.12
CA LYS A 183 -37.57 -15.47 3.93
C LYS A 183 -37.03 -14.24 3.18
N ASN A 184 -37.83 -13.21 3.00
CA ASN A 184 -37.42 -11.96 2.36
C ASN A 184 -36.25 -11.31 3.12
N MET A 185 -36.34 -11.22 4.45
CA MET A 185 -35.27 -10.71 5.29
C MET A 185 -33.97 -11.52 5.11
N LYS A 186 -34.07 -12.86 5.07
CA LYS A 186 -32.93 -13.76 4.87
C LYS A 186 -32.28 -13.59 3.50
N GLU A 187 -33.08 -13.37 2.46
CA GLU A 187 -32.56 -13.09 1.11
C GLU A 187 -31.81 -11.76 1.06
N TRP A 188 -32.32 -10.73 1.74
CA TRP A 188 -31.60 -9.47 1.91
C TRP A 188 -30.31 -9.62 2.72
N GLU A 189 -30.33 -10.38 3.83
CA GLU A 189 -29.14 -10.70 4.60
C GLU A 189 -28.06 -11.36 3.73
N ALA A 190 -28.44 -12.32 2.87
CA ALA A 190 -27.51 -12.99 1.95
C ALA A 190 -26.96 -12.02 0.89
N HIS A 191 -27.82 -11.17 0.32
CA HIS A 191 -27.40 -10.15 -0.64
C HIS A 191 -26.39 -9.16 -0.03
N PHE A 192 -26.63 -8.72 1.21
CA PHE A 192 -25.73 -7.84 1.94
C PHE A 192 -24.40 -8.53 2.28
N THR A 193 -24.44 -9.81 2.67
CA THR A 193 -23.23 -10.61 2.94
C THR A 193 -22.33 -10.74 1.71
N GLY A 194 -22.91 -10.80 0.51
CA GLY A 194 -22.13 -10.82 -0.73
C GLY A 194 -21.52 -9.46 -1.13
N LYS A 195 -22.11 -8.34 -0.67
CA LYS A 195 -21.75 -6.99 -1.12
C LYS A 195 -20.93 -6.19 -0.10
N TYR A 196 -21.20 -6.39 1.18
CA TYR A 196 -20.65 -5.61 2.29
C TYR A 196 -19.97 -6.52 3.31
N GLY A 197 -18.98 -5.98 4.02
CA GLY A 197 -18.31 -6.69 5.10
C GLY A 197 -19.20 -6.72 6.34
N ILE A 198 -19.23 -7.87 7.02
CA ILE A 198 -19.84 -7.98 8.35
C ILE A 198 -18.80 -7.54 9.37
N VAL A 199 -19.14 -6.54 10.18
CA VAL A 199 -18.22 -5.88 11.12
C VAL A 199 -18.57 -6.13 12.58
N GLY A 200 -19.64 -6.89 12.82
CA GLY A 200 -20.11 -7.12 14.17
C GLY A 200 -21.46 -7.79 14.27
N GLU A 201 -21.94 -7.83 15.51
CA GLU A 201 -23.23 -8.36 15.91
C GLU A 201 -23.98 -7.29 16.72
N LEU A 202 -25.28 -7.16 16.49
CA LEU A 202 -26.18 -6.30 17.24
C LEU A 202 -26.74 -7.09 18.44
N ILE A 203 -26.45 -6.59 19.64
CA ILE A 203 -26.85 -7.17 20.92
C ILE A 203 -27.81 -6.23 21.66
N ASP A 204 -28.68 -6.80 22.49
CA ASP A 204 -29.58 -6.05 23.35
C ASP A 204 -28.81 -5.28 24.43
N GLU A 205 -29.40 -4.19 24.96
CA GLU A 205 -28.88 -3.51 26.16
C GLU A 205 -29.09 -4.44 27.38
N ASP A 206 -28.00 -4.75 28.10
CA ASP A 206 -28.02 -5.52 29.36
C ASP A 206 -28.76 -4.79 30.50
#